data_AF-A0A443SVH0-F1
#
_entry.id   AF-A0A443SVH0-F1
#
_cell.length_a   1.000
_cell.length_b   1.000
_cell.length_c   1.000
_cell.angle_alpha   90.00
_cell.angle_beta   90.00
_cell.angle_gamma   90.00
#
_symmetry.space_group_name_H-M   'P 1'
#
loop_
_entity.id
_entity.type
_entity.pdbx_description
1 polymer ?
#
loop_
_entity_poly.entity_id
_entity_poly.type
_entity_poly.pdbx_seq_one_letter_code
_entity_poly.pdbx_strand_id
1 'polypeptide(L)'
;ATLKKIPATRLSRLTEALANYDPVLNEYFFDRHPGVFGQILNYYRTGKLHYPTDVCGPLFEEELEFWGLDANQVEPCCWMTYTQHRDTQETLQVLDRLDLDTDKPSDEEIARKFGFEEDYLNGTMNCWQRIKPKMWSLFDEPYSSFPAKVFAK
;
A
#
# COMPACT_ATOMS: atom_id res chain seq x y z
N ALA A 1 5.92 -29.60 21.73
CA ALA A 1 4.44 -29.68 21.75
C ALA A 1 3.79 -28.45 21.11
N THR A 2 4.07 -27.22 21.58
CA THR A 2 3.39 -25.98 21.13
C THR A 2 3.45 -25.73 19.61
N LEU A 3 4.63 -25.76 19.00
CA LEU A 3 4.79 -25.46 17.56
C LEU A 3 4.13 -26.49 16.63
N LYS A 4 3.76 -27.68 17.15
CA LYS A 4 3.08 -28.74 16.39
C LYS A 4 1.55 -28.63 16.46
N LYS A 5 1.00 -27.72 17.30
CA LYS A 5 -0.45 -27.56 17.48
C LYS A 5 -1.17 -27.10 16.21
N ILE A 6 -0.51 -26.27 15.41
CA ILE A 6 -1.04 -25.79 14.13
C ILE A 6 -0.19 -26.46 13.05
N PRO A 7 -0.72 -27.48 12.35
CA PRO A 7 0.03 -28.23 11.35
C PRO A 7 0.20 -27.42 10.06
N ALA A 8 1.08 -27.90 9.19
CA ALA A 8 1.32 -27.35 7.86
C ALA A 8 1.89 -25.91 7.80
N THR A 9 2.33 -25.37 8.93
CA THR A 9 3.00 -24.06 9.02
C THR A 9 4.52 -24.20 9.02
N ARG A 10 5.25 -23.09 8.83
CA ARG A 10 6.73 -23.09 8.86
C ARG A 10 7.27 -23.57 10.20
N LEU A 11 6.73 -23.07 11.32
CA LEU A 11 7.18 -23.45 12.67
C LEU A 11 6.86 -24.92 13.00
N SER A 12 5.79 -25.47 12.42
CA SER A 12 5.47 -26.89 12.59
C SER A 12 6.46 -27.82 11.88
N ARG A 13 7.19 -27.32 10.88
CA ARG A 13 8.13 -28.08 10.03
C ARG A 13 9.60 -27.86 10.37
N LEU A 14 9.91 -27.24 11.51
CA LEU A 14 11.30 -27.08 11.95
C LEU A 14 11.99 -28.44 12.13
N THR A 15 13.18 -28.54 11.57
CA THR A 15 14.09 -29.70 11.66
C THR A 15 15.53 -29.20 11.71
N GLU A 16 16.43 -29.97 12.31
CA GLU A 16 17.87 -29.64 12.39
C GLU A 16 18.57 -29.61 11.01
N ALA A 17 17.94 -30.17 9.97
CA ALA A 17 18.43 -30.12 8.60
C ALA A 17 18.19 -28.76 7.91
N LEU A 18 17.50 -27.82 8.55
CA LEU A 18 17.24 -26.50 7.98
C LEU A 18 18.49 -25.62 8.03
N ALA A 19 18.70 -24.84 6.98
CA ALA A 19 19.86 -23.93 6.86
C ALA A 19 19.93 -22.85 7.95
N ASN A 20 18.81 -22.56 8.61
CA ASN A 20 18.71 -21.55 9.65
C ASN A 20 18.76 -22.10 11.08
N TYR A 21 19.14 -23.38 11.24
CA TYR A 21 19.40 -24.00 12.54
C TYR A 21 20.89 -23.91 12.89
N ASP A 22 21.20 -23.38 14.07
CA ASP A 22 22.55 -23.38 14.65
C ASP A 22 22.69 -24.57 15.62
N PRO A 23 23.51 -25.59 15.29
CA PRO A 23 23.68 -26.76 16.15
C PRO A 23 24.54 -26.50 17.40
N VAL A 24 25.32 -25.41 17.42
CA VAL A 24 26.16 -25.05 18.58
C VAL A 24 25.30 -24.45 19.67
N LEU A 25 24.41 -23.52 19.30
CA LEU A 25 23.49 -22.85 20.22
C LEU A 25 22.15 -23.58 20.37
N ASN A 26 21.87 -24.56 19.51
CA ASN A 26 20.60 -25.29 19.44
C ASN A 26 19.40 -24.32 19.28
N GLU A 27 19.53 -23.40 18.33
CA GLU A 27 18.53 -22.36 18.07
C GLU A 27 18.25 -22.19 16.58
N TYR A 28 17.13 -21.53 16.27
CA TYR A 28 16.77 -21.17 14.90
C TYR A 28 16.83 -19.67 14.73
N PHE A 29 17.53 -19.21 13.69
CA PHE A 29 17.61 -17.81 13.35
C PHE A 29 16.57 -17.44 12.27
N PHE A 30 15.93 -16.29 12.44
CA PHE A 30 15.03 -15.70 11.46
C PHE A 30 15.22 -14.18 11.46
N ASP A 31 15.63 -13.64 10.32
CA ASP A 31 15.74 -12.19 10.11
C ASP A 31 14.36 -11.61 9.73
N ARG A 32 13.44 -11.61 10.70
CA ARG A 32 12.04 -11.21 10.55
C ARG A 32 11.61 -10.27 11.67
N HIS A 33 10.42 -9.70 11.57
CA HIS A 33 9.96 -8.67 12.50
C HIS A 33 9.76 -9.23 13.93
N PRO A 34 10.54 -8.81 14.95
CA PRO A 34 10.53 -9.41 16.28
C PRO A 34 9.21 -9.17 17.04
N GLY A 35 8.60 -7.99 16.87
CA GLY A 35 7.31 -7.66 17.51
C GLY A 35 6.16 -8.57 17.04
N VAL A 36 6.02 -8.74 15.72
CA VAL A 36 5.01 -9.63 15.12
C VAL A 36 5.21 -11.08 15.53
N PHE A 37 6.45 -11.57 15.60
CA PHE A 37 6.73 -12.95 15.98
C PHE A 37 6.14 -13.33 17.35
N GLY A 38 6.06 -12.39 18.29
CA GLY A 38 5.38 -12.59 19.57
C GLY A 38 3.91 -13.00 19.40
N GLN A 39 3.19 -12.36 18.48
CA GLN A 39 1.78 -12.68 18.18
C GLN A 39 1.64 -14.01 17.43
N ILE A 40 2.54 -14.26 16.49
CA ILE A 40 2.63 -15.56 15.80
C ILE A 40 2.77 -16.68 16.84
N LEU A 41 3.73 -16.57 17.76
CA LEU A 41 3.96 -17.60 18.77
C LEU A 41 2.79 -17.73 19.76
N ASN A 42 2.14 -16.62 20.12
CA ASN A 42 0.94 -16.64 20.95
C ASN A 42 -0.20 -17.42 20.27
N TYR A 43 -0.35 -17.30 18.95
CA TYR A 43 -1.34 -18.09 18.21
C TYR A 43 -1.11 -19.60 18.38
N TYR A 44 0.13 -20.10 18.32
CA TYR A 44 0.41 -21.51 18.61
C TYR A 44 0.13 -21.89 20.08
N ARG A 45 0.23 -20.95 21.02
CA ARG A 45 -0.04 -21.21 22.44
C ARG A 45 -1.54 -21.30 22.71
N THR A 46 -2.31 -20.32 22.25
CA THR A 46 -3.72 -20.09 22.60
C THR A 46 -4.70 -20.65 21.57
N GLY A 47 -4.28 -20.83 20.31
CA GLY A 47 -5.16 -21.14 19.19
C GLY A 47 -6.00 -19.95 18.72
N LYS A 48 -5.70 -18.73 19.18
CA LYS A 48 -6.42 -17.50 18.81
C LYS A 48 -5.49 -16.50 18.13
N LEU A 49 -5.82 -16.08 16.91
CA LEU A 49 -5.02 -15.15 16.13
C LEU A 49 -5.55 -13.72 16.32
N HIS A 50 -4.76 -12.85 16.92
CA HIS A 50 -5.11 -11.45 17.15
C HIS A 50 -4.23 -10.51 16.34
N TYR A 51 -4.84 -9.44 15.84
CA TYR A 51 -4.14 -8.40 15.09
C TYR A 51 -3.41 -7.43 16.04
N PRO A 52 -2.12 -7.14 15.82
CA PRO A 52 -1.40 -6.11 16.58
C PRO A 52 -1.92 -4.71 16.25
N THR A 53 -2.09 -3.84 17.25
CA THR A 53 -2.54 -2.46 17.06
C THR A 53 -1.41 -1.48 16.74
N ASP A 54 -0.16 -1.91 16.96
CA ASP A 54 1.07 -1.14 16.82
C ASP A 54 1.83 -1.44 15.52
N VAL A 55 1.28 -2.32 14.67
CA VAL A 55 1.89 -2.74 13.40
C VAL A 55 0.89 -2.50 12.27
N CYS A 56 1.37 -2.04 11.13
CA CYS A 56 0.51 -1.81 9.98
C CYS A 56 -0.06 -3.12 9.42
N GLY A 57 -1.25 -3.01 8.82
CA GLY A 57 -1.94 -4.10 8.15
C GLY A 57 -1.03 -4.97 7.27
N PRO A 58 -0.48 -4.40 6.19
CA PRO A 58 0.30 -5.14 5.19
C PRO A 58 1.49 -5.89 5.77
N LEU A 59 2.24 -5.28 6.70
CA LEU A 59 3.40 -5.90 7.33
C LEU A 59 3.03 -7.16 8.12
N PHE A 60 1.89 -7.15 8.80
CA PHE A 60 1.44 -8.34 9.53
C PHE A 60 0.97 -9.44 8.57
N GLU A 61 0.32 -9.09 7.45
CA GLU A 61 -0.06 -10.07 6.42
C GLU A 61 1.18 -10.74 5.79
N GLU A 62 2.22 -9.97 5.47
CA GLU A 62 3.49 -10.50 4.96
C GLU A 62 4.15 -11.48 5.95
N GLU A 63 4.07 -11.19 7.24
CA GLU A 63 4.56 -12.10 8.27
C GLU A 63 3.69 -13.37 8.36
N LEU A 64 2.37 -13.24 8.35
CA LEU A 64 1.48 -14.41 8.34
C LEU A 64 1.76 -15.33 7.15
N GLU A 65 1.91 -14.75 5.95
CA GLU A 65 2.29 -15.49 4.76
C GLU A 65 3.65 -16.18 4.93
N PHE A 66 4.66 -15.45 5.43
CA PHE A 66 5.98 -16.03 5.70
C PHE A 66 5.89 -17.24 6.63
N TRP A 67 5.13 -17.15 7.73
CA TRP A 67 4.96 -18.23 8.71
C TRP A 67 4.00 -19.34 8.25
N GLY A 68 3.30 -19.14 7.13
CA GLY A 68 2.33 -20.07 6.56
C GLY A 68 1.04 -20.14 7.37
N LEU A 69 0.55 -18.98 7.81
CA LEU A 69 -0.68 -18.83 8.57
C LEU A 69 -1.74 -18.12 7.72
N ASP A 70 -2.98 -18.59 7.82
CA ASP A 70 -4.12 -18.01 7.10
C ASP A 70 -4.66 -16.78 7.85
N ALA A 71 -4.63 -15.62 7.19
CA ALA A 71 -5.15 -14.35 7.71
C ALA A 71 -6.67 -14.39 7.97
N ASN A 72 -7.41 -15.32 7.38
CA ASN A 72 -8.84 -15.46 7.64
C ASN A 72 -9.15 -16.09 9.01
N GLN A 73 -8.14 -16.60 9.73
CA GLN A 73 -8.30 -17.17 11.07
C GLN A 73 -8.26 -16.12 12.19
N VAL A 74 -8.23 -14.83 11.84
CA VAL A 74 -8.21 -13.73 12.82
C VAL A 74 -9.50 -13.73 13.63
N GLU A 75 -9.36 -13.54 14.95
CA GLU A 75 -10.49 -13.51 15.89
C GLU A 75 -11.42 -12.31 15.60
N PRO A 76 -12.74 -12.45 15.84
CA PRO A 76 -13.73 -11.40 15.55
C PRO A 76 -13.44 -10.03 16.19
N CYS A 77 -12.81 -10.00 17.37
CA CYS A 77 -12.45 -8.75 18.05
C CYS A 77 -11.47 -7.88 17.26
N CYS A 78 -10.77 -8.44 16.27
CA CYS A 78 -9.78 -7.75 15.47
C CYS A 78 -10.24 -7.47 14.03
N TRP A 79 -11.44 -7.93 13.65
CA TRP A 79 -11.93 -7.79 12.27
C TRP A 79 -12.04 -6.34 11.82
N MET A 80 -12.51 -5.44 12.67
CA MET A 80 -12.67 -4.03 12.31
C MET A 80 -11.32 -3.38 11.93
N THR A 81 -10.29 -3.64 12.73
CA THR A 81 -8.93 -3.17 12.44
C THR A 81 -8.38 -3.80 11.17
N TYR A 82 -8.57 -5.12 11.02
CA TYR A 82 -8.13 -5.87 9.83
C TYR A 82 -8.78 -5.35 8.54
N THR A 83 -10.11 -5.26 8.49
CA THR A 83 -10.84 -4.82 7.29
C THR A 83 -10.54 -3.37 6.96
N GLN A 84 -10.44 -2.50 7.97
CA GLN A 84 -10.10 -1.10 7.75
C GLN A 84 -8.74 -0.95 7.06
N HIS A 85 -7.73 -1.71 7.48
CA HIS A 85 -6.42 -1.67 6.83
C HIS A 85 -6.48 -2.17 5.39
N ARG A 86 -7.17 -3.29 5.14
CA ARG A 86 -7.29 -3.88 3.80
C ARG A 86 -8.02 -2.93 2.83
N ASP A 87 -9.14 -2.36 3.26
CA ASP A 87 -9.95 -1.44 2.45
C ASP A 87 -9.19 -0.13 2.19
N THR A 88 -8.41 0.34 3.17
CA THR A 88 -7.52 1.51 2.99
C THR A 88 -6.45 1.21 1.93
N GLN A 89 -5.87 0.01 1.93
CA GLN A 89 -4.85 -0.35 0.94
C GLN A 89 -5.44 -0.47 -0.47
N GLU A 90 -6.62 -1.07 -0.60
CA GLU A 90 -7.33 -1.16 -1.89
C GLU A 90 -7.67 0.23 -2.43
N THR A 91 -8.22 1.11 -1.60
CA THR A 91 -8.53 2.48 -2.00
C THR A 91 -7.28 3.28 -2.39
N LEU A 92 -6.18 3.14 -1.65
CA LEU A 92 -4.90 3.78 -2.01
C LEU A 92 -4.38 3.29 -3.37
N GLN A 93 -4.50 2.00 -3.68
CA GLN A 93 -4.11 1.46 -4.99
C GLN A 93 -5.01 1.99 -6.11
N VAL A 94 -6.30 2.19 -5.85
CA VAL A 94 -7.22 2.81 -6.81
C VAL A 94 -6.82 4.26 -7.06
N LEU A 95 -6.52 5.03 -6.00
CA LEU A 95 -6.08 6.42 -6.13
C LEU A 95 -4.78 6.52 -6.94
N ASP A 96 -3.79 5.67 -6.68
CA ASP A 96 -2.53 5.67 -7.41
C ASP A 96 -2.72 5.38 -8.91
N ARG A 97 -3.64 4.46 -9.26
CA ARG A 97 -4.01 4.22 -10.66
C ARG A 97 -4.68 5.43 -11.31
N LEU A 98 -5.57 6.11 -10.59
CA LEU A 98 -6.24 7.31 -11.10
C LEU A 98 -5.26 8.48 -11.29
N ASP A 99 -4.29 8.63 -10.39
CA ASP A 99 -3.26 9.67 -10.48
C ASP A 99 -2.32 9.42 -11.68
N LEU A 100 -2.05 8.15 -12.00
CA LEU A 100 -1.24 7.76 -13.18
C LEU A 100 -1.97 7.94 -14.51
N ASP A 101 -3.29 7.81 -14.53
CA ASP A 101 -4.14 8.02 -15.72
C ASP A 101 -4.47 9.50 -15.98
N THR A 102 -3.89 10.43 -15.22
CA THR A 102 -3.97 11.87 -15.54
C THR A 102 -3.02 12.19 -16.70
N ASP A 103 -3.32 11.65 -17.88
CA ASP A 103 -2.70 12.10 -19.12
C ASP A 103 -2.87 13.62 -19.21
N LYS A 104 -1.77 14.34 -19.49
CA LYS A 104 -1.86 15.78 -19.73
C LYS A 104 -2.88 15.99 -20.85
N PRO A 105 -3.96 16.75 -20.62
CA PRO A 105 -4.95 16.99 -21.65
C PRO A 105 -4.24 17.59 -22.86
N SER A 106 -4.60 17.09 -24.04
CA SER A 106 -4.07 17.60 -25.30
C SER A 106 -4.38 19.09 -25.45
N ASP A 107 -3.57 19.79 -26.25
CA ASP A 107 -3.79 21.22 -26.51
C ASP A 107 -5.18 21.51 -27.09
N GLU A 108 -5.78 20.55 -27.80
CA GLU A 108 -7.14 20.62 -28.34
C GLU A 108 -8.21 20.53 -27.23
N GLU A 109 -8.06 19.60 -26.28
CA GLU A 109 -8.97 19.46 -25.13
C GLU A 109 -8.88 20.68 -24.21
N ILE A 110 -7.68 21.23 -24.04
CA ILE A 110 -7.47 22.49 -23.34
C ILE A 110 -8.18 23.62 -24.08
N ALA A 111 -8.04 23.74 -25.40
CA ALA A 111 -8.73 24.75 -26.18
C ALA A 111 -10.26 24.63 -26.04
N ARG A 112 -10.81 23.41 -26.08
CA ARG A 112 -12.23 23.13 -25.88
C ARG A 112 -12.72 23.56 -24.49
N LYS A 113 -11.98 23.24 -23.42
CA LYS A 113 -12.31 23.62 -22.03
C LYS A 113 -12.43 25.14 -21.84
N PHE A 114 -11.63 25.92 -22.56
CA PHE A 114 -11.63 27.39 -22.47
C PHE A 114 -12.45 28.10 -23.56
N GLY A 115 -13.12 27.36 -24.45
CA GLY A 115 -13.92 27.92 -25.55
C GLY A 115 -13.09 28.50 -26.70
N PHE A 116 -11.87 28.00 -26.90
CA PHE A 116 -10.91 28.44 -27.93
C PHE A 116 -10.76 27.43 -29.08
N GLU A 117 -11.69 26.49 -29.22
CA GLU A 117 -11.61 25.38 -30.19
C GLU A 117 -11.50 25.88 -31.63
N GLU A 118 -12.34 26.85 -32.02
CA GLU A 118 -12.30 27.45 -33.37
C GLU A 118 -10.98 28.18 -33.64
N ASP A 119 -10.48 28.98 -32.69
CA ASP A 119 -9.21 29.70 -32.82
C ASP A 119 -8.00 28.76 -32.86
N TYR A 120 -8.07 27.63 -32.16
CA TYR A 120 -7.06 26.59 -32.18
C TYR A 120 -7.01 25.87 -33.53
N LEU A 121 -8.17 25.43 -34.04
CA LEU A 121 -8.28 24.76 -35.34
C LEU A 121 -7.91 25.69 -36.51
N ASN A 122 -8.23 26.97 -36.42
CA ASN A 122 -7.88 27.98 -37.42
C ASN A 122 -6.42 28.48 -37.28
N GLY A 123 -5.69 28.07 -36.25
CA GLY A 123 -4.32 28.51 -35.99
C GLY A 123 -4.18 29.99 -35.60
N THR A 124 -5.27 30.64 -35.22
CA THR A 124 -5.36 32.09 -34.91
C THR A 124 -5.16 32.41 -33.43
N MET A 125 -4.80 31.42 -32.60
CA MET A 125 -4.59 31.55 -31.15
C MET A 125 -3.64 32.69 -30.78
N ASN A 126 -4.16 33.66 -30.03
CA ASN A 126 -3.38 34.78 -29.50
C ASN A 126 -2.55 34.39 -28.26
N CYS A 127 -1.59 35.24 -27.88
CA CYS A 127 -0.70 34.96 -26.74
C CYS A 127 -1.45 34.74 -25.41
N TRP A 128 -2.53 35.50 -25.18
CA TRP A 128 -3.34 35.36 -23.96
C TRP A 128 -4.07 34.01 -23.91
N GLN A 129 -4.65 33.56 -25.02
CA GLN A 129 -5.34 32.27 -25.13
C GLN A 129 -4.39 31.08 -24.89
N ARG A 130 -3.09 31.23 -25.17
CA ARG A 130 -2.05 30.22 -24.88
C ARG A 130 -1.54 30.27 -23.44
N ILE A 131 -1.54 31.44 -22.81
CA ILE A 131 -1.00 31.66 -21.45
C ILE A 131 -2.07 31.39 -20.39
N LYS A 132 -3.32 31.79 -20.63
CA LYS A 132 -4.45 31.65 -19.69
C LYS A 132 -4.62 30.21 -19.17
N PRO A 133 -4.60 29.15 -20.00
CA PRO A 133 -4.73 27.78 -19.49
C PRO A 133 -3.59 27.35 -18.57
N LYS A 134 -2.36 27.78 -18.86
CA LYS A 134 -1.17 27.48 -18.04
C LYS A 134 -1.21 28.20 -16.70
N MET A 135 -1.68 29.44 -16.69
CA MET A 135 -1.91 30.18 -15.45
C MET A 135 -3.02 29.53 -14.63
N TRP A 136 -4.11 29.12 -15.27
CA TRP A 136 -5.22 28.44 -14.60
C TRP A 136 -4.77 27.15 -13.92
N SER A 137 -4.04 26.27 -14.62
CA SER A 137 -3.54 25.01 -14.03
C SER A 137 -2.58 25.25 -12.86
N LEU A 138 -1.80 26.34 -12.87
CA LEU A 138 -0.91 26.69 -11.75
C LEU A 138 -1.67 27.07 -10.48
N PHE A 139 -2.89 27.61 -10.58
CA PHE A 139 -3.69 28.03 -9.44
C PHE A 139 -4.71 26.97 -9.00
N ASP A 140 -5.32 26.26 -9.95
CA ASP A 140 -6.41 25.33 -9.70
C ASP A 140 -5.91 23.92 -9.34
N GLU A 141 -4.72 23.55 -9.84
CA GLU A 141 -4.11 22.23 -9.63
C GLU A 141 -2.74 22.38 -8.94
N PRO A 142 -2.69 22.36 -7.59
CA PRO A 142 -1.48 22.59 -6.81
C PRO A 142 -0.38 21.55 -7.07
N TYR A 143 -0.71 20.40 -7.65
CA TYR A 143 0.24 19.34 -7.98
C TYR A 143 0.66 19.30 -9.45
N SER A 144 0.11 20.19 -10.30
CA SER A 144 0.34 20.21 -11.76
C SER A 144 1.80 20.47 -12.16
N SER A 145 2.57 21.17 -11.32
CA SER A 145 3.97 21.49 -11.57
C SER A 145 4.72 21.90 -10.29
N PHE A 146 6.06 21.94 -10.35
CA PHE A 146 6.88 22.38 -9.21
C PHE A 146 6.52 23.81 -8.74
N PRO A 147 6.34 24.82 -9.61
CA PRO A 147 5.85 26.13 -9.18
C PRO A 147 4.46 26.09 -8.53
N ALA A 148 3.53 25.30 -9.06
CA ALA A 148 2.20 25.13 -8.45
C ALA A 148 2.29 24.61 -7.00
N LYS A 149 3.18 23.65 -6.75
CA LYS A 149 3.43 23.10 -5.39
C LYS A 149 3.98 24.14 -4.42
N VAL A 150 4.71 25.14 -4.92
CA VAL A 150 5.24 26.25 -4.11
C VAL A 150 4.15 27.28 -3.79
N PHE A 151 3.24 27.56 -4.73
CA PHE A 151 2.11 28.47 -4.51
C PHE A 151 1.01 27.88 -3.62
N ALA A 152 0.86 26.56 -3.62
CA ALA A 152 -0.14 25.84 -2.85
C ALA A 152 0.17 25.68 -1.35
N LYS A 153 1.37 26.10 -0.93
CA LYS A 153 1.89 25.96 0.43
C LYS A 153 1.74 27.26 1.21
#